data_AF-D5RBF7-F1
#
_entry.id   AF-D5RBF7-F1
#
_cell.length_a   1.000
_cell.length_b   1.000
_cell.length_c   1.000
_cell.angle_alpha   90.00
_cell.angle_beta   90.00
_cell.angle_gamma   90.00
#
_symmetry.space_group_name_H-M   'P 1'
#
loop_
_entity.id
_entity.type
_entity.pdbx_description
1 polymer ?
#
loop_
_entity_poly.entity_id
_entity_poly.type
_entity_poly.pdbx_seq_one_letter_code
_entity_poly.pdbx_strand_id
1 'polypeptide(L)'
;MNKFTKFFILAGVLFNFSLLSAEIKEVESLDQISNEIVGGKTEKKATKEKSVETAKNTEDVKDIPEESATRTVDKNSIVDIYERKMKDKIAYKEGSNIPFTGVFGVVIDDKIESYEEYKNGLLDGETAYFAKGKQVKLLSEMYTKGKLNGQQKSYYENGKLKSIVYYSNDKINGIESYDRSGNLLHKSIFQGGTGDWKFYWSNGKVSEEGKYKAWRKDGVWKKYREDGSLDTVIKYDNGRLLSEKWQ
;
A
#
# COMPACT_ATOMS: atom_id res chain seq x y z
N MET A 1 -30.65 -36.73 1.01
CA MET A 1 -29.53 -37.41 0.31
C MET A 1 -29.23 -36.59 -0.94
N ASN A 2 -28.07 -36.01 -1.20
CA ASN A 2 -26.80 -35.95 -0.48
C ASN A 2 -26.21 -34.54 -0.62
N LYS A 3 -25.61 -34.08 0.48
CA LYS A 3 -24.71 -32.92 0.56
C LYS A 3 -23.50 -33.17 -0.35
N PHE A 4 -23.18 -32.25 -1.25
CA PHE A 4 -21.82 -32.06 -1.75
C PHE A 4 -21.54 -30.57 -1.95
N THR A 5 -21.02 -30.00 -0.88
CA THR A 5 -20.05 -28.92 -0.74
C THR A 5 -19.41 -28.46 -2.07
N LYS A 6 -19.71 -27.23 -2.50
CA LYS A 6 -18.82 -26.43 -3.37
C LYS A 6 -18.47 -25.13 -2.65
N PHE A 7 -17.60 -25.26 -1.66
CA PHE A 7 -16.78 -24.14 -1.19
C PHE A 7 -15.68 -23.93 -2.24
N PHE A 8 -15.89 -22.97 -3.14
CA PHE A 8 -14.79 -22.31 -3.82
C PHE A 8 -14.67 -20.92 -3.21
N ILE A 9 -13.73 -20.79 -2.27
CA ILE A 9 -13.29 -19.49 -1.76
C ILE A 9 -12.53 -18.85 -2.93
N LEU A 10 -13.23 -18.00 -3.68
CA LEU A 10 -12.66 -17.24 -4.78
C LEU A 10 -11.87 -16.05 -4.19
N ALA A 11 -10.68 -16.35 -3.64
CA ALA A 11 -9.64 -15.36 -3.46
C ALA A 11 -8.99 -15.13 -4.83
N GLY A 12 -9.67 -14.33 -5.65
CA GLY A 12 -9.35 -14.14 -7.06
C GLY A 12 -9.92 -12.83 -7.58
N VAL A 13 -9.49 -11.71 -6.97
CA VAL A 13 -9.58 -10.38 -7.59
C VAL A 13 -8.25 -9.66 -7.32
N LEU A 14 -7.20 -10.19 -7.94
CA LEU A 14 -6.06 -9.39 -8.36
C LEU A 14 -6.23 -9.21 -9.87
N PHE A 15 -5.81 -8.05 -10.37
CA PHE A 15 -5.67 -7.63 -11.78
C PHE A 15 -6.84 -6.91 -12.46
N ASN A 16 -6.52 -5.68 -12.90
CA ASN A 16 -6.65 -5.30 -14.31
C ASN A 16 -5.55 -4.28 -14.69
N PHE A 17 -4.34 -4.77 -14.98
CA PHE A 17 -3.47 -4.15 -15.98
C PHE A 17 -3.95 -4.63 -17.36
N SER A 18 -4.23 -3.71 -18.28
CA SER A 18 -4.37 -4.00 -19.72
C SER A 18 -3.13 -3.47 -20.43
N LEU A 19 -2.40 -4.12 -21.34
CA LEU A 19 -2.55 -5.37 -22.09
C LEU A 19 -1.20 -5.59 -22.83
N LEU A 20 -0.65 -6.80 -22.87
CA LEU A 20 -0.15 -7.54 -24.06
C LEU A 20 0.70 -8.74 -23.61
N SER A 21 0.40 -9.90 -24.18
CA SER A 21 1.12 -11.19 -24.14
C SER A 21 2.46 -11.22 -23.39
N ALA A 22 2.44 -11.68 -22.14
CA ALA A 22 3.56 -12.33 -21.50
C ALA A 22 3.03 -13.24 -20.39
N GLU A 23 3.52 -14.48 -20.42
CA GLU A 23 3.55 -15.47 -19.34
C GLU A 23 3.26 -14.89 -17.95
N ILE A 24 2.21 -15.40 -17.29
CA ILE A 24 1.75 -14.94 -15.97
C ILE A 24 2.86 -15.23 -14.96
N LYS A 25 3.72 -14.24 -14.70
CA LYS A 25 4.52 -14.22 -13.48
C LYS A 25 3.59 -13.89 -12.33
N GLU A 26 3.61 -14.81 -11.37
CA GLU A 26 3.01 -14.72 -10.05
C GLU A 26 3.12 -13.29 -9.49
N VAL A 27 1.99 -12.75 -9.04
CA VAL A 27 1.88 -11.37 -8.55
C VAL A 27 2.93 -11.17 -7.47
N GLU A 28 3.90 -10.33 -7.77
CA GLU A 28 4.91 -9.99 -6.79
C GLU A 28 4.22 -9.33 -5.59
N SER A 29 4.42 -9.91 -4.41
CA SER A 29 3.92 -9.34 -3.16
C SER A 29 4.38 -7.88 -3.03
N LEU A 30 3.65 -7.01 -2.33
CA LEU A 30 4.14 -5.64 -2.07
C LEU A 30 5.52 -5.65 -1.38
N ASP A 31 5.85 -6.74 -0.68
CA ASP A 31 7.19 -7.00 -0.15
C ASP A 31 8.21 -7.21 -1.28
N GLN A 32 7.85 -7.89 -2.37
CA GLN A 32 8.65 -7.99 -3.60
C GLN A 32 8.71 -6.67 -4.38
N ILE A 33 7.62 -5.92 -4.55
CA ILE A 33 7.68 -4.59 -5.21
C ILE A 33 8.56 -3.62 -4.39
N SER A 34 8.44 -3.68 -3.05
CA SER A 34 9.35 -3.00 -2.14
C SER A 34 10.80 -3.47 -2.37
N ASN A 35 11.06 -4.77 -2.48
CA ASN A 35 12.41 -5.31 -2.71
C ASN A 35 12.96 -4.98 -4.11
N GLU A 36 12.13 -4.94 -5.15
CA GLU A 36 12.51 -4.55 -6.52
C GLU A 36 12.89 -3.07 -6.60
N ILE A 37 12.19 -2.20 -5.87
CA ILE A 37 12.54 -0.78 -5.75
C ILE A 37 13.79 -0.60 -4.85
N VAL A 38 13.99 -1.47 -3.85
CA VAL A 38 15.04 -1.31 -2.82
C VAL A 38 16.38 -1.97 -3.18
N GLY A 39 16.44 -2.89 -4.14
CA GLY A 39 17.70 -3.52 -4.58
C GLY A 39 18.49 -4.22 -3.46
N GLY A 40 17.82 -4.62 -2.37
CA GLY A 40 18.45 -5.21 -1.20
C GLY A 40 18.15 -6.70 -1.08
N LYS A 41 19.11 -7.56 -1.44
CA LYS A 41 19.16 -8.92 -0.91
C LYS A 41 19.67 -8.86 0.52
N THR A 42 18.89 -9.32 1.49
CA THR A 42 19.44 -9.79 2.76
C THR A 42 18.80 -11.11 3.15
N GLU A 43 19.65 -12.11 3.30
CA GLU A 43 19.36 -13.48 3.71
C GLU A 43 18.80 -13.49 5.14
N LYS A 44 17.78 -14.32 5.35
CA LYS A 44 17.23 -14.61 6.67
C LYS A 44 18.29 -15.36 7.51
N LYS A 45 18.64 -14.82 8.66
CA LYS A 45 19.14 -15.64 9.78
C LYS A 45 18.31 -15.31 11.02
N ALA A 46 17.50 -16.28 11.43
CA ALA A 46 16.70 -16.22 12.64
C ALA A 46 17.58 -16.37 13.87
N THR A 47 17.41 -15.51 14.88
CA THR A 47 17.68 -15.88 16.28
C THR A 47 16.77 -15.09 17.24
N LYS A 48 16.34 -15.78 18.29
CA LYS A 48 15.31 -15.46 19.30
C LYS A 48 15.50 -14.14 20.07
N GLU A 49 14.34 -13.61 20.48
CA GLU A 49 14.08 -12.50 21.40
C GLU A 49 14.86 -12.53 22.72
N LYS A 50 15.21 -11.34 23.20
CA LYS A 50 15.17 -11.00 24.63
C LYS A 50 14.78 -9.53 24.80
N SER A 51 13.70 -9.32 25.54
CA SER A 51 13.17 -8.02 25.96
C SER A 51 14.11 -7.34 26.95
N VAL A 52 14.48 -6.09 26.67
CA VAL A 52 14.99 -5.15 27.68
C VAL A 52 14.31 -3.80 27.45
N GLU A 53 13.51 -3.39 28.43
CA GLU A 53 12.99 -2.03 28.56
C GLU A 53 14.14 -1.05 28.78
N THR A 54 14.15 0.08 28.07
CA THR A 54 14.83 1.28 28.57
C THR A 54 14.15 2.55 28.08
N ALA A 55 14.18 3.54 28.98
CA ALA A 55 13.40 4.76 29.07
C ALA A 55 13.31 5.65 27.80
N LYS A 56 12.12 6.23 27.62
CA LYS A 56 11.79 7.28 26.65
C LYS A 56 12.48 8.59 27.02
N ASN A 57 13.23 9.18 26.09
CA ASN A 57 13.40 10.63 26.01
C ASN A 57 12.63 11.12 24.77
N THR A 58 11.63 11.94 25.04
CA THR A 58 10.66 12.50 24.11
C THR A 58 11.17 13.77 23.46
N GLU A 59 11.35 13.74 22.14
CA GLU A 59 11.22 14.91 21.28
C GLU A 59 10.31 14.51 20.10
N ASP A 60 9.09 15.07 20.13
CA ASP A 60 8.10 15.25 19.05
C ASP A 60 7.90 14.12 18.03
N VAL A 61 7.34 13.00 18.48
CA VAL A 61 6.57 12.10 17.60
C VAL A 61 5.12 12.58 17.64
N LYS A 62 4.69 13.29 16.59
CA LYS A 62 3.27 13.63 16.40
C LYS A 62 2.46 12.34 16.41
N ASP A 63 1.51 12.26 17.33
CA ASP A 63 0.54 11.17 17.44
C ASP A 63 -0.03 10.84 16.06
N ILE A 64 0.19 9.60 15.61
CA ILE A 64 -0.47 9.07 14.43
C ILE A 64 -1.95 8.93 14.81
N PRO A 65 -2.87 9.64 14.14
CA PRO A 65 -4.27 9.61 14.53
C PRO A 65 -4.79 8.18 14.48
N GLU A 66 -5.56 7.78 15.49
CA GLU A 66 -6.49 6.65 15.44
C GLU A 66 -7.57 6.94 14.39
N GLU A 67 -7.20 7.05 13.11
CA GLU A 67 -8.14 6.95 11.99
C GLU A 67 -8.58 5.49 11.90
N SER A 68 -9.41 5.08 12.86
CA SER A 68 -10.30 3.95 12.66
C SER A 68 -11.17 4.29 11.44
N ALA A 69 -10.81 3.73 10.29
CA ALA A 69 -11.59 3.37 9.10
C ALA A 69 -13.04 3.93 8.89
N THR A 70 -13.35 5.16 9.27
CA THR A 70 -14.73 5.69 9.40
C THR A 70 -15.19 6.52 8.21
N ARG A 71 -14.91 6.03 7.00
CA ARG A 71 -15.87 6.15 5.91
C ARG A 71 -16.44 4.76 5.67
N THR A 72 -17.44 4.40 6.48
CA THR A 72 -18.23 3.21 6.20
C THR A 72 -19.37 3.60 5.27
N VAL A 73 -19.35 3.06 4.05
CA VAL A 73 -20.52 3.11 3.17
C VAL A 73 -21.69 2.42 3.87
N ASP A 74 -22.90 2.99 3.79
CA ASP A 74 -24.10 2.30 4.25
C ASP A 74 -24.32 1.06 3.38
N LYS A 75 -24.28 -0.13 3.99
CA LYS A 75 -24.49 -1.41 3.30
C LYS A 75 -25.79 -1.43 2.50
N ASN A 76 -26.83 -0.71 2.94
CA ASN A 76 -28.12 -0.65 2.24
C ASN A 76 -28.06 0.18 0.95
N SER A 77 -27.01 0.98 0.77
CA SER A 77 -26.76 1.75 -0.45
C SER A 77 -25.92 1.01 -1.49
N ILE A 78 -25.39 -0.18 -1.15
CA ILE A 78 -24.53 -0.97 -2.01
C ILE A 78 -25.37 -1.77 -3.01
N VAL A 79 -25.05 -1.62 -4.29
CA VAL A 79 -25.52 -2.52 -5.35
C VAL A 79 -24.58 -3.72 -5.42
N ASP A 80 -25.13 -4.93 -5.58
CA ASP A 80 -24.31 -6.14 -5.65
C ASP A 80 -23.32 -6.03 -6.83
N ILE A 81 -22.04 -6.34 -6.58
CA ILE A 81 -20.99 -6.32 -7.60
C ILE A 81 -21.31 -7.18 -8.83
N TYR A 82 -22.12 -8.24 -8.68
CA TYR A 82 -22.52 -9.12 -9.79
C TYR A 82 -23.51 -8.44 -10.75
N GLU A 83 -24.19 -7.38 -10.31
CA GLU A 83 -25.02 -6.52 -11.17
C GLU A 83 -24.16 -5.54 -12.00
N ARG A 84 -22.84 -5.44 -11.78
CA ARG A 84 -21.97 -4.54 -12.55
C ARG A 84 -21.71 -5.10 -13.95
N LYS A 85 -22.01 -4.30 -14.98
CA LYS A 85 -21.59 -4.55 -16.37
C LYS A 85 -20.60 -3.48 -16.81
N MET A 86 -19.51 -3.90 -17.44
CA MET A 86 -18.50 -2.99 -18.00
C MET A 86 -18.65 -2.92 -19.51
N LYS A 87 -18.66 -1.70 -20.06
CA LYS A 87 -18.59 -1.43 -21.50
C LYS A 87 -17.62 -0.28 -21.74
N ASP A 88 -16.59 -0.49 -22.54
CA ASP A 88 -15.57 0.53 -22.87
C ASP A 88 -14.99 1.23 -21.61
N LYS A 89 -14.75 0.44 -20.55
CA LYS A 89 -14.27 0.89 -19.22
C LYS A 89 -15.28 1.75 -18.42
N ILE A 90 -16.51 1.90 -18.88
CA ILE A 90 -17.60 2.54 -18.17
C ILE A 90 -18.44 1.46 -17.47
N ALA A 91 -18.71 1.66 -16.19
CA ALA A 91 -19.56 0.79 -15.39
C ALA A 91 -21.04 1.17 -15.52
N TYR A 92 -21.86 0.14 -15.63
CA TYR A 92 -23.32 0.20 -15.68
C TYR A 92 -23.89 -0.80 -14.66
N LYS A 93 -25.07 -0.50 -14.13
CA LYS A 93 -25.89 -1.50 -13.45
C LYS A 93 -26.59 -2.37 -14.49
N GLU A 94 -26.72 -3.67 -14.24
CA GLU A 94 -27.45 -4.60 -15.08
C GLU A 94 -28.86 -4.08 -15.41
N GLY A 95 -29.23 -4.12 -16.69
CA GLY A 95 -30.49 -3.55 -17.20
C GLY A 95 -30.48 -2.03 -17.40
N SER A 96 -29.42 -1.31 -17.02
CA SER A 96 -29.27 0.13 -17.24
C SER A 96 -28.40 0.45 -18.45
N ASN A 97 -28.79 1.46 -19.22
CA ASN A 97 -27.97 2.08 -20.28
C ASN A 97 -27.33 3.41 -19.84
N ILE A 98 -27.54 3.83 -18.59
CA ILE A 98 -26.99 5.05 -18.01
C ILE A 98 -25.72 4.68 -17.21
N PRO A 99 -24.58 5.38 -17.43
CA PRO A 99 -23.37 5.17 -16.65
C PRO A 99 -23.64 5.28 -15.15
N PHE A 100 -23.17 4.29 -14.39
CA PHE A 100 -23.54 4.12 -12.99
C PHE A 100 -22.94 5.22 -12.10
N THR A 101 -23.73 5.73 -11.16
CA THR A 101 -23.26 6.59 -10.08
C THR A 101 -23.79 6.02 -8.77
N GLY A 102 -22.89 5.73 -7.84
CA GLY A 102 -23.21 5.01 -6.60
C GLY A 102 -22.11 4.03 -6.23
N VAL A 103 -22.46 3.03 -5.44
CA VAL A 103 -21.51 2.05 -4.91
C VAL A 103 -21.87 0.65 -5.38
N PHE A 104 -20.88 -0.05 -5.95
CA PHE A 104 -20.95 -1.50 -6.10
C PHE A 104 -20.16 -2.17 -4.96
N GLY A 105 -20.56 -3.37 -4.54
CA GLY A 105 -19.82 -4.07 -3.49
C GLY A 105 -20.29 -5.49 -3.23
N VAL A 106 -19.53 -6.17 -2.38
CA VAL A 106 -19.80 -7.53 -1.91
C VAL A 106 -20.20 -7.45 -0.45
N VAL A 107 -21.40 -7.91 -0.13
CA VAL A 107 -21.89 -8.02 1.25
C VAL A 107 -22.20 -9.49 1.53
N ILE A 108 -21.54 -10.08 2.53
CA ILE A 108 -21.73 -11.48 2.95
C ILE A 108 -22.01 -11.50 4.44
N ASP A 109 -23.05 -12.22 4.86
CA ASP A 109 -23.45 -12.34 6.27
C ASP A 109 -23.52 -10.98 6.99
N ASP A 110 -24.14 -10.00 6.32
CA ASP A 110 -24.30 -8.63 6.79
C ASP A 110 -22.99 -7.81 6.96
N LYS A 111 -21.88 -8.30 6.39
CA LYS A 111 -20.56 -7.65 6.42
C LYS A 111 -20.12 -7.27 5.01
N ILE A 112 -19.59 -6.06 4.88
CA ILE A 112 -18.99 -5.59 3.63
C ILE A 112 -17.62 -6.25 3.48
N GLU A 113 -17.43 -7.01 2.41
CA GLU A 113 -16.16 -7.66 2.06
C GLU A 113 -15.35 -6.77 1.11
N SER A 114 -16.03 -6.03 0.23
CA SER A 114 -15.43 -5.01 -0.62
C SER A 114 -16.46 -4.01 -1.14
N TYR A 115 -16.00 -2.82 -1.52
CA TYR A 115 -16.81 -1.88 -2.29
C TYR A 115 -15.97 -1.01 -3.23
N GLU A 116 -16.66 -0.41 -4.20
CA GLU A 116 -16.10 0.49 -5.20
C GLU A 116 -17.09 1.64 -5.46
N GLU A 117 -16.61 2.89 -5.31
CA GLU A 117 -17.39 4.10 -5.60
C GLU A 117 -17.24 4.55 -7.06
N TYR A 118 -18.39 4.84 -7.68
CA TYR A 118 -18.48 5.25 -9.08
C TYR A 118 -19.22 6.58 -9.25
N LYS A 119 -18.76 7.37 -10.22
CA LYS A 119 -19.46 8.54 -10.74
C LYS A 119 -19.41 8.52 -12.26
N ASN A 120 -20.57 8.61 -12.90
CA ASN A 120 -20.71 8.56 -14.36
C ASN A 120 -20.00 7.33 -14.98
N GLY A 121 -20.07 6.19 -14.29
CA GLY A 121 -19.49 4.91 -14.67
C GLY A 121 -17.97 4.82 -14.56
N LEU A 122 -17.29 5.83 -14.02
CA LEU A 122 -15.86 5.78 -13.71
C LEU A 122 -15.66 5.65 -12.20
N LEU A 123 -14.60 4.96 -11.78
CA LEU A 123 -14.17 4.97 -10.38
C LEU A 123 -13.89 6.41 -9.94
N ASP A 124 -14.60 6.89 -8.93
CA ASP A 124 -14.52 8.27 -8.47
C ASP A 124 -14.97 8.30 -7.01
N GLY A 125 -13.99 8.18 -6.12
CA GLY A 125 -14.23 7.88 -4.71
C GLY A 125 -13.31 6.77 -4.18
N GLU A 126 -13.68 6.20 -3.05
CA GLU A 126 -12.93 5.13 -2.40
C GLU A 126 -13.29 3.75 -2.99
N THR A 127 -12.28 2.90 -3.15
CA THR A 127 -12.47 1.45 -3.20
C THR A 127 -11.84 0.85 -1.95
N ALA A 128 -12.43 -0.20 -1.40
CA ALA A 128 -11.88 -0.86 -0.22
C ALA A 128 -12.14 -2.35 -0.18
N TYR A 129 -11.24 -3.06 0.49
CA TYR A 129 -11.30 -4.50 0.74
C TYR A 129 -11.15 -4.76 2.23
N PHE A 130 -11.92 -5.73 2.74
CA PHE A 130 -11.95 -6.07 4.14
C PHE A 130 -11.43 -7.50 4.36
N ALA A 131 -10.95 -7.76 5.57
CA ALA A 131 -10.55 -9.09 5.98
C ALA A 131 -11.79 -9.97 6.12
N LYS A 132 -11.74 -11.17 5.52
CA LYS A 132 -12.87 -12.10 5.45
C LYS A 132 -13.60 -12.27 6.78
N GLY A 133 -14.90 -11.96 6.80
CA GLY A 133 -15.75 -12.10 7.98
C GLY A 133 -15.41 -11.13 9.14
N LYS A 134 -14.56 -10.13 8.91
CA LYS A 134 -14.19 -9.08 9.86
C LYS A 134 -14.52 -7.71 9.26
N GLN A 135 -14.69 -6.70 10.13
CA GLN A 135 -14.84 -5.30 9.69
C GLN A 135 -13.50 -4.59 9.50
N VAL A 136 -12.38 -5.33 9.55
CA VAL A 136 -11.03 -4.75 9.41
C VAL A 136 -10.73 -4.55 7.93
N LYS A 137 -10.57 -3.29 7.52
CA LYS A 137 -10.10 -2.92 6.18
C LYS A 137 -8.67 -3.42 5.99
N LEU A 138 -8.37 -4.06 4.86
CA LEU A 138 -7.02 -4.51 4.48
C LEU A 138 -6.33 -3.52 3.53
N LEU A 139 -7.12 -2.95 2.63
CA LEU A 139 -6.67 -2.04 1.59
C LEU A 139 -7.79 -1.02 1.30
N SER A 140 -7.43 0.23 1.09
CA SER A 140 -8.27 1.16 0.33
C SER A 140 -7.47 2.01 -0.62
N GLU A 141 -8.16 2.47 -1.66
CA GLU A 141 -7.60 3.27 -2.76
C GLU A 141 -8.56 4.39 -3.13
N MET A 142 -8.01 5.60 -3.29
CA MET A 142 -8.77 6.75 -3.76
C MET A 142 -8.62 6.93 -5.26
N TYR A 143 -9.75 7.02 -5.96
CA TYR A 143 -9.84 7.26 -7.39
C TYR A 143 -10.49 8.61 -7.70
N THR A 144 -10.10 9.20 -8.82
CA THR A 144 -10.78 10.34 -9.44
C THR A 144 -10.86 10.08 -10.94
N LYS A 145 -12.08 10.02 -11.50
CA LYS A 145 -12.31 9.81 -12.94
C LYS A 145 -11.54 8.60 -13.52
N GLY A 146 -11.55 7.49 -12.81
CA GLY A 146 -10.95 6.22 -13.23
C GLY A 146 -9.45 6.10 -12.98
N LYS A 147 -8.82 7.08 -12.33
CA LYS A 147 -7.38 7.08 -12.03
C LYS A 147 -7.13 7.11 -10.54
N LEU A 148 -6.11 6.40 -10.07
CA LEU A 148 -5.62 6.51 -8.69
C LEU A 148 -5.17 7.95 -8.45
N ASN A 149 -5.80 8.61 -7.49
CA ASN A 149 -5.57 10.01 -7.20
C ASN A 149 -5.94 10.29 -5.74
N GLY A 150 -4.93 10.41 -4.89
CA GLY A 150 -5.08 10.43 -3.44
C GLY A 150 -4.23 9.35 -2.77
N GLN A 151 -4.74 8.79 -1.69
CA GLN A 151 -4.01 7.80 -0.90
C GLN A 151 -4.46 6.38 -1.25
N GLN A 152 -3.49 5.47 -1.31
CA GLN A 152 -3.71 4.03 -1.12
C GLN A 152 -3.22 3.70 0.29
N LYS A 153 -4.09 3.12 1.13
CA LYS A 153 -3.77 2.74 2.51
C LYS A 153 -3.84 1.22 2.65
N SER A 154 -2.83 0.63 3.30
CA SER A 154 -2.89 -0.79 3.69
C SER A 154 -2.82 -0.92 5.21
N TYR A 155 -3.36 -2.01 5.73
CA TYR A 155 -3.51 -2.23 7.18
C TYR A 155 -3.02 -3.62 7.59
N TYR A 156 -2.55 -3.72 8.83
CA TYR A 156 -2.28 -4.99 9.49
C TYR A 156 -3.59 -5.67 9.91
N GLU A 157 -3.52 -6.97 10.20
CA GLU A 157 -4.68 -7.76 10.65
C GLU A 157 -5.30 -7.24 11.96
N ASN A 158 -4.54 -6.50 12.77
CA ASN A 158 -5.01 -5.84 13.98
C ASN A 158 -5.69 -4.49 13.71
N GLY A 159 -5.86 -4.10 12.43
CA GLY A 159 -6.47 -2.85 11.99
C GLY A 159 -5.55 -1.62 12.00
N LYS A 160 -4.30 -1.75 12.47
CA LYS A 160 -3.35 -0.64 12.44
C LYS A 160 -2.86 -0.36 11.03
N LEU A 161 -2.60 0.90 10.73
CA LEU A 161 -2.05 1.33 9.45
C LEU A 161 -0.68 0.68 9.21
N LYS A 162 -0.52 0.06 8.04
CA LYS A 162 0.73 -0.57 7.59
C LYS A 162 1.48 0.35 6.63
N SER A 163 0.79 0.95 5.68
CA SER A 163 1.42 1.89 4.73
C SER A 163 0.43 2.87 4.11
N ILE A 164 0.97 3.98 3.61
CA ILE A 164 0.31 4.92 2.72
C ILE A 164 1.18 5.07 1.47
N VAL A 165 0.59 4.89 0.29
CA VAL A 165 1.19 5.32 -0.98
C VAL A 165 0.38 6.49 -1.51
N TYR A 166 1.07 7.58 -1.83
CA TYR A 166 0.45 8.80 -2.34
C TYR A 166 0.50 8.80 -3.86
N TYR A 167 -0.66 8.98 -4.49
CA TYR A 167 -0.82 9.01 -5.95
C TYR A 167 -1.34 10.36 -6.43
N SER A 168 -0.86 10.80 -7.59
CA SER A 168 -1.50 11.82 -8.41
C SER A 168 -1.62 11.33 -9.85
N ASN A 169 -2.85 11.11 -10.29
CA ASN A 169 -3.15 10.60 -11.63
C ASN A 169 -2.31 9.36 -12.01
N ASP A 170 -2.42 8.30 -11.21
CA ASP A 170 -1.71 7.01 -11.33
C ASP A 170 -0.19 7.07 -11.08
N LYS A 171 0.37 8.24 -10.74
CA LYS A 171 1.80 8.39 -10.47
C LYS A 171 2.07 8.49 -8.97
N ILE A 172 3.04 7.71 -8.49
CA ILE A 172 3.49 7.74 -7.10
C ILE A 172 4.21 9.06 -6.82
N ASN A 173 3.81 9.71 -5.73
CA ASN A 173 4.40 10.95 -5.21
C ASN A 173 4.93 10.80 -3.77
N GLY A 174 4.79 9.63 -3.15
CA GLY A 174 5.32 9.40 -1.82
C GLY A 174 4.89 8.07 -1.23
N ILE A 175 5.62 7.65 -0.20
CA ILE A 175 5.40 6.40 0.53
C ILE A 175 5.66 6.66 2.00
N GLU A 176 4.77 6.17 2.85
CA GLU A 176 4.96 6.04 4.29
C GLU A 176 4.68 4.59 4.70
N SER A 177 5.49 4.00 5.57
CA SER A 177 5.22 2.68 6.13
C SER A 177 5.51 2.61 7.62
N TYR A 178 4.79 1.75 8.31
CA TYR A 178 4.78 1.66 9.76
C TYR A 178 4.93 0.22 10.21
N ASP A 179 5.52 -0.01 11.39
CA ASP A 179 5.54 -1.31 12.03
C ASP A 179 4.17 -1.67 12.66
N ARG A 180 4.05 -2.87 13.23
CA ARG A 180 2.82 -3.33 13.90
C ARG A 180 2.47 -2.55 15.17
N SER A 181 3.42 -1.83 15.74
CA SER A 181 3.21 -0.96 16.90
C SER A 181 2.71 0.42 16.48
N GLY A 182 2.97 0.82 15.23
CA GLY A 182 2.64 2.12 14.64
C GLY A 182 3.86 3.01 14.42
N ASN A 183 5.08 2.52 14.68
CA ASN A 183 6.28 3.34 14.49
C ASN A 183 6.61 3.48 13.00
N LEU A 184 6.98 4.70 12.58
CA LEU A 184 7.36 4.98 11.20
C LEU A 184 8.66 4.24 10.83
N LEU A 185 8.63 3.44 9.76
CA LEU A 185 9.76 2.67 9.24
C LEU A 185 10.36 3.29 7.97
N HIS A 186 9.54 4.00 7.19
CA HIS A 186 9.97 4.58 5.92
C HIS A 186 9.11 5.79 5.60
N LYS A 187 9.76 6.85 5.12
CA LYS A 187 9.10 8.02 4.55
C LYS A 187 9.87 8.53 3.34
N SER A 188 9.17 8.63 2.22
CA SER A 188 9.68 9.21 0.99
C SER A 188 8.62 10.10 0.34
N ILE A 189 9.07 11.23 -0.21
CA ILE A 189 8.21 12.15 -0.96
C ILE A 189 8.90 12.36 -2.31
N PHE A 190 8.18 12.09 -3.39
CA PHE A 190 8.67 12.18 -4.76
C PHE A 190 7.86 13.20 -5.55
N GLN A 191 8.56 14.04 -6.30
CA GLN A 191 7.98 14.85 -7.36
C GLN A 191 8.57 14.39 -8.69
N GLY A 192 7.77 13.66 -9.48
CA GLY A 192 8.23 13.11 -10.76
C GLY A 192 9.43 12.17 -10.61
N GLY A 193 9.48 11.38 -9.54
CA GLY A 193 10.58 10.46 -9.24
C GLY A 193 11.84 11.10 -8.65
N THR A 194 11.79 12.39 -8.31
CA THR A 194 12.88 13.10 -7.63
C THR A 194 12.46 13.47 -6.22
N GLY A 195 13.28 13.18 -5.22
CA GLY A 195 12.91 13.45 -3.85
C GLY A 195 13.80 12.79 -2.80
N ASP A 196 13.47 13.05 -1.55
CA ASP A 196 14.18 12.50 -0.40
C ASP A 196 13.69 11.10 -0.05
N TRP A 197 14.63 10.28 0.42
CA TRP A 197 14.39 8.91 0.86
C TRP A 197 14.95 8.71 2.26
N LYS A 198 14.14 8.20 3.19
CA LYS A 198 14.56 7.91 4.57
C LYS A 198 13.93 6.62 5.11
N PHE A 199 14.78 5.73 5.59
CA PHE A 199 14.41 4.56 6.40
C PHE A 199 14.78 4.78 7.86
N TYR A 200 14.04 4.12 8.72
CA TYR A 200 14.19 4.19 10.17
C TYR A 200 14.35 2.78 10.75
N TRP A 201 15.18 2.67 11.78
CA TRP A 201 15.19 1.53 12.69
C TRP A 201 13.92 1.54 13.55
N SER A 202 13.61 0.40 14.18
CA SER A 202 12.46 0.28 15.10
C SER A 202 12.53 1.21 16.31
N ASN A 203 13.72 1.69 16.67
CA ASN A 203 13.93 2.69 17.72
C ASN A 203 13.72 4.15 17.25
N GLY A 204 13.31 4.36 15.99
CA GLY A 204 13.04 5.66 15.40
C GLY A 204 14.27 6.40 14.85
N LYS A 205 15.49 5.88 15.04
CA LYS A 205 16.70 6.47 14.43
C LYS A 205 16.75 6.16 12.94
N VAL A 206 17.34 7.07 12.15
CA VAL A 206 17.53 6.86 10.71
C VAL A 206 18.45 5.66 10.48
N SER A 207 18.06 4.75 9.60
CA SER A 207 18.88 3.60 9.18
C SER A 207 19.51 3.80 7.80
N GLU A 208 18.81 4.47 6.90
CA GLU A 208 19.33 4.84 5.57
C GLU A 208 18.70 6.17 5.13
N GLU A 209 19.49 7.05 4.53
CA GLU A 209 18.98 8.24 3.88
C GLU A 209 19.72 8.56 2.58
N GLY A 210 19.01 9.20 1.66
CA GLY A 210 19.56 9.63 0.38
C GLY A 210 18.52 10.36 -0.46
N LYS A 211 18.85 10.52 -1.74
CA LYS A 211 17.97 11.18 -2.71
C LYS A 211 17.80 10.30 -3.94
N TYR A 212 16.61 10.37 -4.50
CA TYR A 212 16.32 9.89 -5.84
C TYR A 212 16.26 11.07 -6.81
N LYS A 213 16.71 10.82 -8.04
CA LYS A 213 16.53 11.70 -9.20
C LYS A 213 16.04 10.85 -10.36
N ALA A 214 14.89 11.23 -10.93
CA ALA A 214 14.24 10.47 -12.01
C ALA A 214 14.18 8.96 -11.75
N TRP A 215 13.72 8.57 -10.54
CA TRP A 215 13.58 7.18 -10.08
C TRP A 215 14.89 6.40 -9.92
N ARG A 216 16.03 7.08 -9.86
CA ARG A 216 17.34 6.45 -9.62
C ARG A 216 18.03 7.05 -8.40
N LYS A 217 18.73 6.22 -7.62
CA LYS A 217 19.56 6.70 -6.50
C LYS A 217 20.56 7.71 -7.04
N ASP A 218 20.66 8.87 -6.40
CA ASP A 218 21.54 9.95 -6.85
C ASP A 218 22.20 10.65 -5.64
N GLY A 219 23.41 11.14 -5.85
CA GLY A 219 24.16 11.85 -4.82
C GLY A 219 24.68 10.95 -3.70
N VAL A 220 24.77 11.51 -2.50
CA VAL A 220 25.33 10.82 -1.33
C VAL A 220 24.22 10.12 -0.57
N TRP A 221 24.44 8.84 -0.33
CA TRP A 221 23.62 7.95 0.47
C TRP A 221 24.38 7.58 1.74
N LYS A 222 23.69 7.52 2.86
CA LYS A 222 24.27 7.15 4.16
C LYS A 222 23.46 6.02 4.78
N LYS A 223 24.17 5.06 5.35
CA LYS A 223 23.60 4.00 6.18
C LYS A 223 24.14 4.13 7.59
N TYR A 224 23.29 3.87 8.57
CA TYR A 224 23.57 4.02 9.99
C TYR A 224 23.26 2.73 10.72
N ARG A 225 24.03 2.42 11.76
CA ARG A 225 23.74 1.31 12.68
C ARG A 225 22.57 1.66 13.60
N GLU A 226 22.05 0.68 14.31
CA GLU A 226 20.90 0.87 15.20
C GLU A 226 21.17 1.86 16.35
N ASP A 227 22.43 2.00 16.76
CA ASP A 227 22.84 3.02 17.74
C ASP A 227 22.89 4.45 17.17
N GLY A 228 22.74 4.61 15.85
CA GLY A 228 22.81 5.87 15.11
C GLY A 228 24.20 6.22 14.59
N SER A 229 25.22 5.40 14.85
CA SER A 229 26.56 5.61 14.29
C SER A 229 26.53 5.42 12.77
N LEU A 230 27.30 6.26 12.05
CA LEU A 230 27.46 6.14 10.61
C LEU A 230 28.18 4.83 10.30
N ASP A 231 27.58 4.00 9.45
CA ASP A 231 28.13 2.71 9.04
C ASP A 231 28.80 2.83 7.67
N THR A 232 28.08 3.39 6.70
CA THR A 232 28.52 3.41 5.30
C THR A 232 28.11 4.71 4.62
N VAL A 233 29.01 5.26 3.80
CA VAL A 233 28.72 6.34 2.86
C VAL A 233 28.87 5.82 1.44
N ILE A 234 27.81 5.96 0.65
CA ILE A 234 27.73 5.49 -0.74
C ILE A 234 27.47 6.70 -1.64
N LYS A 235 28.14 6.78 -2.79
CA LYS A 235 27.90 7.84 -3.77
C LYS A 235 27.36 7.24 -5.06
N TYR A 236 26.26 7.80 -5.54
CA TYR A 236 25.64 7.46 -6.81
C TYR A 236 25.62 8.64 -7.77
N ASP A 237 25.60 8.33 -9.05
CA ASP A 237 25.32 9.25 -10.16
C ASP A 237 24.30 8.60 -11.08
N ASN A 238 23.06 9.10 -11.04
CA ASN A 238 21.93 8.58 -11.83
C ASN A 238 21.78 7.05 -11.77
N GLY A 239 21.88 6.48 -10.57
CA GLY A 239 21.77 5.06 -10.28
C GLY A 239 23.08 4.27 -10.40
N ARG A 240 24.14 4.86 -10.98
CA ARG A 240 25.45 4.22 -11.03
C ARG A 240 26.19 4.42 -9.72
N LEU A 241 26.60 3.32 -9.08
CA LEU A 241 27.49 3.34 -7.94
C LEU A 241 28.86 3.92 -8.34
N LEU A 242 29.30 4.98 -7.67
CA LEU A 242 30.61 5.60 -7.89
C LEU A 242 31.62 5.18 -6.83
N SER A 243 31.20 5.13 -5.56
CA SER A 243 32.08 4.78 -4.44
C SER A 243 31.28 4.32 -3.23
N GLU A 244 31.89 3.49 -2.41
CA GLU A 244 31.38 3.04 -1.12
C GLU A 244 32.51 3.08 -0.08
N LYS A 245 32.24 3.66 1.09
CA LYS A 245 33.20 3.79 2.18
C LYS A 245 32.55 3.40 3.51
N TRP A 246 33.11 2.38 4.13
CA TRP A 246 32.79 1.93 5.49
C TRP A 246 33.45 2.85 6.53
N GLN A 247 32.76 3.07 7.66
CA GLN A 247 33.26 3.85 8.80
C GLN A 247 33.55 2.96 10.01
#